data_AF-A0A090VHD9-F1
#
_entry.id   AF-A0A090VHD9-F1
#
_cell.length_a   1.000
_cell.length_b   1.000
_cell.length_c   1.000
_cell.angle_alpha   90.00
_cell.angle_beta   90.00
_cell.angle_gamma   90.00
#
_symmetry.space_group_name_H-M   'P 1'
#
loop_
_entity.id
_entity.type
_entity.pdbx_description
1 polymer ?
#
loop_
_entity_poly.entity_id
_entity_poly.type
_entity_poly.pdbx_seq_one_letter_code
_entity_poly.pdbx_strand_id
1 'polypeptide(L)'
;MKSNLHLIVLFLSIINFSAFAQDTNAVKYTASSKGKFFVSWGGNRDSFSKSDIHFEGDNYNFTIKDATARDKPKGWHLDYINPTRMTIPQTNFKMGYFISDKYSISLGLDHMKYVMENEKTRTLSGYIDLPTTEEGQNLTVYTTTRLPFYQKIF
;
A
#
# COMPACT_ATOMS: atom_id res chain seq x y z
N MET A 1 9.86 -83.63 -26.72
CA MET A 1 9.59 -82.41 -25.93
C MET A 1 8.72 -81.48 -26.78
N LYS A 2 7.43 -81.32 -26.44
CA LYS A 2 6.54 -80.40 -27.16
C LYS A 2 6.94 -78.98 -26.77
N SER A 3 7.16 -78.10 -27.75
CA SER A 3 7.65 -76.75 -27.45
C SER A 3 6.52 -75.91 -26.85
N ASN A 4 6.77 -75.29 -25.69
CA ASN A 4 5.83 -74.39 -25.01
C ASN A 4 5.86 -72.98 -25.61
N LEU A 5 6.25 -72.86 -26.88
CA LEU A 5 6.46 -71.58 -27.57
C LEU A 5 5.18 -70.74 -27.60
N HIS A 6 4.03 -71.38 -27.80
CA HIS A 6 2.73 -70.72 -27.78
C HIS A 6 2.38 -70.11 -26.42
N LEU A 7 2.80 -70.75 -25.32
CA LEU A 7 2.56 -70.25 -23.97
C LEU A 7 3.39 -68.99 -23.69
N ILE A 8 4.62 -68.95 -24.19
CA ILE A 8 5.52 -67.80 -24.07
C ILE A 8 5.00 -66.61 -24.89
N VAL A 9 4.53 -66.87 -26.11
CA VAL A 9 3.94 -65.81 -26.97
C VAL A 9 2.67 -65.24 -26.33
N LEU A 10 1.82 -66.09 -25.75
CA LEU A 10 0.61 -65.65 -25.04
C LEU A 10 0.94 -64.85 -23.77
N PHE A 11 2.00 -65.24 -23.06
CA PHE A 11 2.46 -64.50 -21.88
C PHE A 11 3.04 -63.13 -22.27
N LEU A 12 3.81 -63.05 -23.35
CA LEU A 12 4.33 -61.78 -23.87
C LEU A 12 3.22 -60.83 -24.34
N SER A 13 2.15 -61.34 -24.96
CA SER A 13 1.05 -60.48 -25.45
C SER A 13 0.20 -59.88 -24.31
N ILE A 14 0.08 -60.57 -23.17
CA ILE A 14 -0.65 -60.06 -21.99
C ILE A 14 0.13 -58.92 -21.30
N ILE A 15 1.47 -58.99 -21.28
CA ILE A 15 2.32 -57.95 -20.66
C ILE A 15 2.24 -56.61 -21.42
N ASN A 16 1.98 -56.65 -22.73
CA ASN A 16 1.86 -55.43 -23.55
C ASN A 16 0.56 -54.65 -23.29
N PHE A 17 -0.47 -55.24 -22.68
CA PHE A 17 -1.72 -54.55 -22.36
C PHE A 17 -1.64 -53.68 -21.09
N SER A 18 -0.61 -53.83 -20.26
CA SER A 18 -0.43 -53.03 -19.04
C SER A 18 0.25 -51.67 -19.28
N ALA A 19 0.64 -51.36 -20.51
CA ALA A 19 1.27 -50.10 -20.88
C ALA A 19 0.24 -49.02 -21.27
N PHE A 20 -0.75 -48.77 -20.40
CA PHE A 20 -1.47 -47.49 -20.46
C PHE A 20 -0.55 -46.42 -19.87
N ALA A 21 0.19 -45.73 -20.73
CA ALA A 21 0.83 -44.49 -20.36
C ALA A 21 -0.29 -43.51 -19.93
N GLN A 22 -0.35 -43.17 -18.65
CA GLN A 22 -1.13 -42.03 -18.21
C GLN A 22 -0.45 -40.80 -18.79
N ASP A 23 -1.05 -40.19 -19.81
CA ASP A 23 -0.75 -38.81 -20.14
C ASP A 23 -1.32 -37.96 -19.00
N THR A 24 -0.55 -37.84 -17.93
CA THR A 24 -0.78 -36.82 -16.93
C THR A 24 -0.47 -35.51 -17.62
N ASN A 25 -1.41 -34.99 -18.41
CA ASN A 25 -1.49 -33.60 -18.76
C ASN A 25 -1.68 -32.86 -17.43
N ALA A 26 -0.59 -32.73 -16.68
CA ALA A 26 -0.53 -32.07 -15.41
C ALA A 26 -0.94 -30.65 -15.73
N VAL A 27 -2.16 -30.30 -15.33
CA VAL A 27 -2.70 -28.97 -15.52
C VAL A 27 -1.68 -28.03 -14.91
N LYS A 28 -1.05 -27.21 -15.76
CA LYS A 28 0.03 -26.33 -15.31
C LYS A 28 -0.51 -25.49 -14.17
N TYR A 29 0.31 -25.27 -13.14
CA TYR A 29 -0.09 -24.40 -12.03
C TYR A 29 -0.61 -23.05 -12.55
N THR A 30 -0.07 -22.52 -13.65
CA THR A 30 -0.50 -21.27 -14.28
C THR A 30 -1.80 -21.33 -15.09
N ALA A 31 -2.42 -22.50 -15.26
CA ALA A 31 -3.62 -22.67 -16.09
C ALA A 31 -4.88 -22.06 -15.46
N SER A 32 -4.91 -21.89 -14.14
CA SER A 32 -6.03 -21.30 -13.39
C SER A 32 -5.50 -20.46 -12.22
N SER A 33 -6.19 -19.37 -11.91
CA SER A 33 -5.92 -18.50 -10.77
C SER A 33 -6.83 -18.81 -9.57
N LYS A 34 -7.94 -19.51 -9.80
CA LYS A 34 -8.91 -19.89 -8.76
C LYS A 34 -8.23 -20.57 -7.57
N GLY A 35 -8.62 -20.16 -6.37
CA GLY A 35 -8.11 -20.72 -5.12
C GLY A 35 -6.75 -20.20 -4.68
N LYS A 36 -6.15 -19.25 -5.43
CA LYS A 36 -4.84 -18.70 -5.10
C LYS A 36 -4.93 -17.42 -4.31
N PHE A 37 -3.98 -17.26 -3.41
CA PHE A 37 -3.71 -15.99 -2.74
C PHE A 37 -2.74 -15.16 -3.55
N PHE A 38 -2.89 -13.84 -3.45
CA PHE A 38 -1.90 -12.89 -3.92
C PHE A 38 -1.66 -11.83 -2.85
N VAL A 39 -0.46 -11.30 -2.85
CA VAL A 39 -0.04 -10.19 -2.00
C VAL A 39 0.68 -9.20 -2.90
N SER A 40 0.37 -7.92 -2.72
CA SER A 40 1.11 -6.82 -3.32
C SER A 40 1.38 -5.76 -2.25
N TRP A 41 2.62 -5.30 -2.17
CA TRP A 41 2.96 -4.11 -1.41
C TRP A 41 3.74 -3.15 -2.30
N GLY A 42 3.70 -1.86 -1.99
CA GLY A 42 4.49 -0.84 -2.65
C GLY A 42 4.69 0.39 -1.78
N GLY A 43 5.68 1.19 -2.14
CA GLY A 43 5.78 2.56 -1.65
C GLY A 43 4.84 3.47 -2.43
N ASN A 44 4.16 4.37 -1.74
CA ASN A 44 3.33 5.39 -2.37
C ASN A 44 4.19 6.59 -2.81
N ARG A 45 3.74 7.28 -3.85
CA ARG A 45 4.29 8.57 -4.30
C ARG A 45 3.15 9.54 -4.46
N ASP A 46 3.18 10.60 -3.68
CA ASP A 46 2.05 11.52 -3.58
C ASP A 46 2.36 12.86 -4.25
N SER A 47 1.36 13.40 -4.95
CA SER A 47 1.35 14.79 -5.42
C SER A 47 0.24 15.52 -4.70
N PHE A 48 0.59 16.56 -3.95
CA PHE A 48 -0.39 17.33 -3.18
C PHE A 48 -0.77 18.60 -3.96
N SER A 49 -2.07 18.87 -4.05
CA SER A 49 -2.56 20.18 -4.46
C SER A 49 -2.37 21.20 -3.33
N LYS A 50 -2.54 22.48 -3.66
CA LYS A 50 -2.65 23.52 -2.62
C LYS A 50 -3.93 23.28 -1.83
N SER A 51 -3.85 23.38 -0.51
CA SER A 51 -4.99 23.17 0.38
C SER A 51 -5.14 24.33 1.35
N ASP A 52 -6.38 24.61 1.74
CA ASP A 52 -6.68 25.50 2.85
C ASP A 52 -6.86 24.65 4.10
N ILE A 53 -6.13 24.95 5.17
CA ILE A 53 -6.15 24.17 6.42
C ILE A 53 -6.76 25.04 7.52
N HIS A 54 -7.90 24.59 8.05
CA HIS A 54 -8.63 25.28 9.11
C HIS A 54 -8.24 24.74 10.49
N PHE A 55 -7.96 25.65 11.42
CA PHE A 55 -7.66 25.37 12.82
C PHE A 55 -8.68 26.09 13.69
N GLU A 56 -9.30 25.36 14.61
CA GLU A 56 -10.31 25.86 15.53
C GLU A 56 -10.03 25.38 16.96
N GLY A 57 -10.24 26.27 17.93
CA GLY A 57 -10.15 26.04 19.36
C GLY A 57 -10.66 27.26 20.12
N ASP A 58 -10.77 27.16 21.45
CA ASP A 58 -11.42 28.19 22.29
C ASP A 58 -10.83 29.61 22.11
N ASN A 59 -9.53 29.68 21.79
CA ASN A 59 -8.75 30.92 21.71
C ASN A 59 -8.13 31.14 20.32
N TYR A 60 -8.51 30.36 19.31
CA TYR A 60 -8.02 30.55 17.95
C TYR A 60 -9.01 30.01 16.91
N ASN A 61 -9.21 30.76 15.84
CA ASN A 61 -9.90 30.28 14.66
C ASN A 61 -9.24 30.90 13.44
N PHE A 62 -8.40 30.13 12.75
CA PHE A 62 -7.66 30.62 11.59
C PHE A 62 -7.53 29.56 10.51
N THR A 63 -7.40 30.05 9.27
CA THR A 63 -7.15 29.22 8.09
C THR A 63 -5.80 29.58 7.48
N ILE A 64 -4.97 28.57 7.28
CA ILE A 64 -3.76 28.68 6.46
C ILE A 64 -4.18 28.52 5.00
N LYS A 65 -3.94 29.56 4.19
CA LYS A 65 -4.23 29.53 2.75
C LYS A 65 -3.06 28.99 1.95
N ASP A 66 -3.38 28.24 0.88
CA ASP A 66 -2.40 27.71 -0.08
C ASP A 66 -1.28 26.89 0.58
N ALA A 67 -1.62 26.09 1.60
CA ALA A 67 -0.69 25.17 2.22
C ALA A 67 -0.26 24.11 1.19
N THR A 68 1.06 23.96 1.04
CA THR A 68 1.66 22.94 0.19
C THR A 68 2.28 21.87 1.07
N ALA A 69 1.89 20.62 0.84
CA ALA A 69 2.58 19.48 1.40
C ALA A 69 3.66 19.00 0.43
N ARG A 70 4.72 18.43 1.00
CA ARG A 70 5.74 17.73 0.22
C ARG A 70 5.69 16.26 0.56
N ASP A 71 5.74 15.44 -0.48
CA ASP A 71 6.00 14.03 -0.32
C ASP A 71 7.36 13.81 0.37
N LYS A 72 7.40 12.94 1.37
CA LYS A 72 8.63 12.57 2.08
C LYS A 72 8.89 11.10 1.85
N PRO A 73 9.24 10.70 0.61
CA PRO A 73 9.54 9.32 0.32
C PRO A 73 10.74 8.90 1.15
N LYS A 74 10.64 7.77 1.85
CA LYS A 74 11.72 7.22 2.68
C LYS A 74 12.92 6.69 1.85
N GLY A 75 12.93 6.86 0.52
CA GLY A 75 13.90 6.26 -0.39
C GLY A 75 13.68 4.75 -0.57
N TRP A 76 14.61 4.04 -1.21
CA TRP A 76 14.66 2.56 -1.22
C TRP A 76 15.31 2.08 0.08
N HIS A 77 14.51 1.55 1.01
CA HIS A 77 15.01 1.05 2.30
C HIS A 77 14.52 -0.38 2.58
N LEU A 78 15.33 -1.17 3.29
CA LEU A 78 14.97 -2.53 3.74
C LEU A 78 13.74 -2.56 4.68
N ASP A 79 13.31 -1.40 5.19
CA ASP A 79 12.09 -1.26 5.98
C ASP A 79 10.83 -1.67 5.21
N TYR A 80 10.82 -1.67 3.87
CA TYR A 80 9.68 -2.18 3.08
C TYR A 80 9.54 -3.71 3.07
N ILE A 81 10.60 -4.45 3.46
CA ILE A 81 10.61 -5.93 3.46
C ILE A 81 10.42 -6.49 4.88
N ASN A 82 10.51 -5.65 5.91
CA ASN A 82 10.39 -6.09 7.29
C ASN A 82 8.93 -6.00 7.79
N PRO A 83 8.25 -7.14 8.07
CA PRO A 83 6.86 -7.15 8.53
C PRO A 83 6.64 -6.41 9.85
N THR A 84 7.66 -6.29 10.71
CA THR A 84 7.56 -5.54 11.97
C THR A 84 7.63 -4.02 11.82
N ARG A 85 7.98 -3.52 10.62
CA ARG A 85 8.15 -2.08 10.34
C ARG A 85 7.26 -1.58 9.20
N MET A 86 6.32 -2.39 8.73
CA MET A 86 5.38 -2.02 7.66
C MET A 86 4.48 -0.82 8.01
N THR A 87 4.35 -0.45 9.29
CA THR A 87 3.55 0.72 9.73
C THR A 87 4.28 2.06 9.63
N ILE A 88 5.60 2.05 9.38
CA ILE A 88 6.44 3.26 9.39
C ILE A 88 6.49 3.99 8.03
N PRO A 89 6.60 3.30 6.87
CA PRO A 89 6.62 3.94 5.56
C PRO A 89 5.21 4.24 5.04
N GLN A 90 5.11 5.20 4.10
CA GLN A 90 3.90 5.40 3.31
C GLN A 90 3.74 4.20 2.36
N THR A 91 2.91 3.24 2.72
CA THR A 91 2.78 1.98 1.98
C THR A 91 1.34 1.71 1.59
N ASN A 92 1.19 1.08 0.43
CA ASN A 92 -0.02 0.34 0.10
C ASN A 92 0.26 -1.14 0.36
N PHE A 93 -0.63 -1.79 1.09
CA PHE A 93 -0.62 -3.23 1.26
C PHE A 93 -1.94 -3.78 0.79
N LYS A 94 -1.90 -4.78 -0.09
CA LYS A 94 -3.11 -5.44 -0.58
C LYS A 94 -2.90 -6.94 -0.58
N MET A 95 -3.84 -7.65 0.02
CA MET A 95 -3.92 -9.11 0.01
C MET A 95 -5.25 -9.53 -0.58
N GLY A 96 -5.25 -10.57 -1.41
CA GLY A 96 -6.48 -11.06 -1.99
C GLY A 96 -6.46 -12.54 -2.32
N TYR A 97 -7.64 -13.00 -2.74
CA TYR A 97 -7.95 -14.39 -3.01
C TYR A 97 -8.84 -14.48 -4.25
N PHE A 98 -8.50 -15.37 -5.17
CA PHE A 98 -9.28 -15.63 -6.39
C PHE A 98 -10.41 -16.63 -6.11
N ILE A 99 -11.64 -16.14 -6.05
CA ILE A 99 -12.85 -16.98 -5.92
C ILE A 99 -13.09 -17.77 -7.23
N SER A 100 -12.70 -17.19 -8.37
CA SER A 100 -12.65 -17.84 -9.69
C SER A 100 -11.50 -17.28 -10.53
N ASP A 101 -11.31 -17.81 -11.74
CA ASP A 101 -10.33 -17.27 -12.69
C ASP A 101 -10.60 -15.83 -13.14
N LYS A 102 -11.82 -15.32 -12.89
CA LYS A 102 -12.26 -13.98 -13.31
C LYS A 102 -12.63 -13.07 -12.13
N TYR A 103 -12.81 -13.62 -10.94
CA TYR A 103 -13.26 -12.86 -9.76
C TYR A 103 -12.32 -13.08 -8.58
N SER A 104 -11.93 -11.99 -7.94
CA SER A 104 -11.15 -12.01 -6.71
C SER A 104 -11.75 -11.06 -5.68
N ILE A 105 -11.51 -11.37 -4.41
CA ILE A 105 -11.76 -10.48 -3.28
C ILE A 105 -10.42 -10.07 -2.70
N SER A 106 -10.29 -8.81 -2.28
CA SER A 106 -9.05 -8.31 -1.70
C SER A 106 -9.32 -7.28 -0.62
N LEU A 107 -8.46 -7.27 0.40
CA LEU A 107 -8.39 -6.25 1.43
C LEU A 107 -7.13 -5.42 1.21
N GLY A 108 -7.29 -4.10 1.31
CA GLY A 108 -6.22 -3.11 1.15
C GLY A 108 -6.08 -2.25 2.40
N LEU A 109 -4.84 -1.95 2.78
CA LEU A 109 -4.49 -0.99 3.82
C LEU A 109 -3.55 0.03 3.19
N ASP A 110 -3.97 1.30 3.20
CA ASP A 110 -3.18 2.41 2.71
C ASP A 110 -2.82 3.32 3.88
N HIS A 111 -1.52 3.52 4.10
CA HIS A 111 -1.00 4.40 5.13
C HIS A 111 -0.33 5.61 4.46
N MET A 112 -1.07 6.71 4.31
CA MET A 112 -0.58 7.96 3.70
C MET A 112 -0.26 8.99 4.78
N LYS A 113 0.72 9.88 4.52
CA LYS A 113 1.10 10.94 5.46
C LYS A 113 1.09 12.30 4.78
N TYR A 114 0.33 13.25 5.33
CA TYR A 114 0.41 14.65 4.94
C TYR A 114 1.48 15.36 5.77
N VAL A 115 2.52 15.88 5.13
CA VAL A 115 3.57 16.66 5.79
C VAL A 115 3.58 18.05 5.16
N MET A 116 3.17 19.04 5.95
CA MET A 116 3.26 20.44 5.53
C MET A 116 4.73 20.84 5.38
N GLU A 117 5.06 21.66 4.38
CA GLU A 117 6.41 22.20 4.28
C GLU A 117 6.68 23.21 5.41
N ASN A 118 7.66 22.89 6.27
CA ASN A 118 8.13 23.77 7.34
C ASN A 118 8.86 25.01 6.79
N GLU A 119 8.98 26.04 7.63
CA GLU A 119 9.76 27.26 7.37
C GLU A 119 9.31 28.08 6.16
N LYS A 120 8.10 27.80 5.67
CA LYS A 120 7.50 28.58 4.60
C LYS A 120 6.50 29.58 5.15
N THR A 121 6.65 30.80 4.69
CA THR A 121 5.73 31.88 5.01
C THR A 121 4.41 31.68 4.27
N ARG A 122 3.29 31.75 4.98
CA ARG A 122 1.94 31.54 4.43
C ARG A 122 0.99 32.66 4.82
N THR A 123 -0.09 32.77 4.06
CA THR A 123 -1.17 33.70 4.34
C THR A 123 -2.10 33.06 5.36
N LEU A 124 -2.32 33.77 6.46
CA LEU A 124 -3.29 33.43 7.48
C LEU A 124 -4.53 34.30 7.32
N SER A 125 -5.69 33.75 7.63
CA SER A 125 -6.96 34.48 7.71
C SER A 125 -7.73 34.00 8.93
N GLY A 126 -8.17 34.92 9.80
CA GLY A 126 -8.86 34.61 11.05
C GLY A 126 -8.21 35.31 12.24
N TYR A 127 -8.27 34.69 13.41
CA TYR A 127 -7.68 35.24 14.64
C TYR A 127 -6.96 34.18 15.47
N ILE A 128 -5.95 34.64 16.21
CA ILE A 128 -5.22 33.88 17.23
C ILE A 128 -5.20 34.79 18.47
N ASP A 129 -5.87 34.37 19.53
CA ASP A 129 -6.05 35.13 20.78
C ASP A 129 -5.38 34.39 21.94
N LEU A 130 -4.05 34.34 21.91
CA LEU A 130 -3.26 33.64 22.94
C LEU A 130 -3.11 34.49 24.20
N PRO A 131 -3.08 33.88 25.40
CA PRO A 131 -2.84 34.60 26.65
C PRO A 131 -1.48 35.34 26.62
N THR A 132 -1.39 36.44 27.37
CA THR A 132 -0.28 37.41 27.29
C THR A 132 1.10 36.91 27.75
N THR A 133 1.25 35.60 27.93
CA THR A 133 2.47 34.92 28.35
C THR A 133 3.08 34.01 27.26
N GLU A 134 2.39 33.78 26.15
CA GLU A 134 2.81 32.85 25.07
C GLU A 134 3.45 33.57 23.86
N GLU A 135 4.31 32.98 23.04
CA GLU A 135 4.72 33.68 21.80
C GLU A 135 3.56 33.73 20.78
N GLY A 136 3.25 34.92 20.21
CA GLY A 136 2.20 35.08 19.17
C GLY A 136 0.92 35.83 19.57
N GLN A 137 0.90 36.42 20.77
CA GLN A 137 -0.23 37.04 21.50
C GLN A 137 -0.96 38.18 20.78
N ASN A 138 -0.36 38.81 19.76
CA ASN A 138 -0.89 40.01 19.12
C ASN A 138 -1.01 39.83 17.60
N LEU A 139 -1.54 38.70 17.13
CA LEU A 139 -1.92 38.54 15.72
C LEU A 139 -3.44 38.55 15.54
N THR A 140 -4.00 39.75 15.47
CA THR A 140 -5.30 39.94 14.85
C THR A 140 -5.11 40.02 13.33
N VAL A 141 -5.35 38.91 12.62
CA VAL A 141 -5.00 38.76 11.20
C VAL A 141 -6.10 39.33 10.30
N TYR A 142 -6.23 40.66 10.26
CA TYR A 142 -7.09 41.37 9.28
C TYR A 142 -6.39 41.62 7.94
N THR A 143 -5.13 41.19 7.79
CA THR A 143 -4.38 41.26 6.53
C THR A 143 -3.36 40.12 6.47
N THR A 144 -3.04 39.68 5.25
CA THR A 144 -2.05 38.66 4.89
C THR A 144 -0.77 38.81 5.70
N THR A 145 -0.75 38.18 6.88
CA THR A 145 0.41 38.22 7.77
C THR A 145 1.19 36.94 7.55
N ARG A 146 2.46 37.17 7.29
CA ARG A 146 3.43 36.21 6.81
C ARG A 146 4.16 35.62 8.02
N LEU A 147 3.62 34.54 8.61
CA LEU A 147 4.25 33.88 9.76
C LEU A 147 5.12 32.68 9.35
N PRO A 148 6.30 32.49 9.98
CA PRO A 148 7.07 31.26 9.87
C PRO A 148 6.35 30.14 10.63
N PHE A 149 6.05 29.03 9.95
CA PHE A 149 5.41 27.87 10.58
C PHE A 149 6.48 26.82 10.96
N TYR A 150 6.52 26.45 12.24
CA TYR A 150 7.38 25.39 12.76
C TYR A 150 6.52 24.24 13.27
N GLN A 151 6.42 23.15 12.49
CA GLN A 151 5.69 21.97 12.92
C GLN A 151 6.57 21.13 13.86
N LYS A 152 6.33 21.22 15.17
CA LYS A 152 6.88 20.28 16.16
C LYS A 152 5.92 19.07 16.22
N ILE A 153 6.25 18.01 15.50
CA ILE A 153 5.48 16.76 15.51
C ILE A 153 5.88 16.00 16.79
N PHE A 154 4.90 15.59 17.60
CA PHE A 154 5.09 14.65 18.72
C PHE A 154 5.51 13.26 18.23
#